data_AF-A0A563VTZ0-F1
#
_entry.id   AF-A0A563VTZ0-F1
#
_cell.length_a   1.000
_cell.length_b   1.000
_cell.length_c   1.000
_cell.angle_alpha   90.00
_cell.angle_beta   90.00
_cell.angle_gamma   90.00
#
_symmetry.space_group_name_H-M   'P 1'
#
loop_
_entity.id
_entity.type
_entity.pdbx_description
1 polymer ?
#
loop_
_entity_poly.entity_id
_entity_poly.type
_entity_poly.pdbx_seq_one_letter_code
_entity_poly.pdbx_strand_id
1 'polypeptide(L)' 'MYLNGMGFRGIARVTEIDHTTIINWVKEAGESLSEEPQDSEIPKITEIDELQTFVGNKKNKL' A
#
# COMPACT_ATOMS: atom_id res chain seq x y z
N MET A 1 -8.16 -7.92 2.67
CA MET A 1 -8.00 -7.55 4.10
C MET A 1 -7.17 -6.28 4.27
N TYR A 2 -5.92 -6.21 3.80
CA TYR A 2 -5.08 -5.01 3.92
C TYR A 2 -5.67 -3.76 3.25
N LEU A 3 -6.07 -3.86 1.97
CA LEU A 3 -6.70 -2.75 1.23
C LEU A 3 -8.04 -2.26 1.83
N ASN A 4 -8.68 -3.08 2.68
CA ASN A 4 -9.90 -2.70 3.41
C ASN A 4 -9.59 -1.99 4.74
N GLY A 5 -8.32 -1.65 5.00
CA GLY A 5 -7.89 -0.92 6.20
C GLY A 5 -7.47 -1.80 7.39
N MET A 6 -7.43 -3.13 7.25
CA MET A 6 -6.94 -3.99 8.34
C MET A 6 -5.41 -3.92 8.46
N GLY A 7 -4.92 -3.67 9.68
CA GLY A 7 -3.48 -3.73 9.96
C GLY A 7 -2.93 -5.16 9.91
N PHE A 8 -1.64 -5.33 9.57
CA PHE A 8 -1.01 -6.64 9.38
C PHE A 8 -1.15 -7.60 10.56
N ARG A 9 -1.04 -7.10 11.79
CA ARG A 9 -1.28 -7.90 13.01
C ARG A 9 -2.73 -8.34 13.18
N GLY A 10 -3.68 -7.54 12.72
CA GLY A 10 -5.10 -7.90 12.72
C GLY A 10 -5.39 -9.03 11.75
N ILE A 11 -4.81 -8.95 10.55
CA ILE A 11 -4.89 -10.01 9.54
C ILE A 11 -4.30 -11.31 10.09
N ALA A 12 -3.09 -11.23 10.66
CA ALA A 12 -2.40 -12.38 11.25
C ALA A 12 -3.23 -13.14 12.29
N ARG A 13 -4.02 -12.43 13.13
CA ARG A 13 -4.90 -13.05 14.12
C ARG A 13 -6.09 -13.79 13.51
N VAL A 14 -6.61 -13.28 12.39
CA VAL A 14 -7.79 -13.87 11.72
C VAL A 14 -7.38 -15.06 10.85
N THR A 15 -6.20 -14.99 10.22
CA THR A 15 -5.72 -16.03 9.31
C THR A 15 -4.80 -17.05 9.98
N GLU A 16 -4.36 -16.80 11.22
CA GLU A 16 -3.36 -17.59 11.95
C GLU A 16 -2.01 -17.70 11.21
N ILE A 17 -1.74 -16.75 10.31
CA ILE A 17 -0.49 -16.65 9.53
C ILE A 17 0.37 -15.56 10.15
N ASP A 18 1.70 -15.74 10.18
CA ASP A 18 2.58 -14.70 10.71
C ASP A 18 2.49 -13.40 9.88
N HIS A 19 2.48 -12.28 10.60
CA HIS A 19 2.35 -10.95 10.02
C HIS A 19 3.47 -10.59 9.04
N THR A 20 4.67 -11.17 9.17
CA THR A 20 5.77 -10.94 8.22
C THR A 20 5.50 -11.59 6.87
N THR A 21 4.90 -12.79 6.85
CA THR A 21 4.45 -13.45 5.63
C THR A 21 3.40 -12.62 4.90
N ILE A 22 2.44 -12.07 5.64
CA ILE A 22 1.40 -11.18 5.08
C ILE A 22 2.02 -9.91 4.49
N ILE A 23 2.99 -9.30 5.18
CA ILE A 23 3.72 -8.13 4.66
C ILE A 23 4.42 -8.46 3.34
N ASN A 24 5.08 -9.61 3.26
CA ASN A 24 5.79 -10.02 2.04
C ASN A 24 4.83 -10.24 0.87
N TRP A 25 3.69 -10.88 1.08
CA TRP A 25 2.67 -11.03 0.04
C TRP A 25 2.10 -9.69 -0.44
N VAL A 26 1.86 -8.75 0.47
CA VAL A 26 1.40 -7.40 0.09
C VAL A 26 2.45 -6.67 -0.74
N LYS A 27 3.75 -6.81 -0.41
CA LYS A 27 4.84 -6.24 -1.20
C LYS A 27 4.91 -6.85 -2.60
N GLU A 28 4.91 -8.17 -2.69
CA GLU A 28 4.96 -8.90 -3.96
C GLU A 28 3.78 -8.54 -4.87
N ALA A 29 2.56 -8.47 -4.31
CA ALA A 29 1.38 -8.00 -5.03
C ALA A 29 1.53 -6.55 -5.51
N GLY A 30 2.13 -5.67 -4.69
CA GLY A 30 2.40 -4.28 -5.05
C GLY A 30 3.41 -4.14 -6.19
N GLU A 31 4.50 -4.92 -6.15
CA GLU A 31 5.53 -4.94 -7.19
C GLU A 31 5.03 -5.50 -8.53
N SER A 32 3.98 -6.33 -8.50
CA SER A 32 3.35 -6.87 -9.72
C SER A 32 2.44 -5.89 -10.47
N LEU A 33 2.15 -4.72 -9.89
CA LEU A 33 1.31 -3.70 -10.54
C LEU A 33 2.12 -2.94 -11.61
N SER A 34 1.51 -2.71 -12.76
CA SER A 34 2.08 -1.86 -13.81
C SER A 34 2.22 -0.41 -13.31
N GLU A 35 3.29 0.28 -13.73
CA GLU A 35 3.52 1.69 -13.42
C GLU A 35 2.61 2.65 -14.23
N GLU A 36 1.96 2.15 -15.28
CA GLU A 36 1.22 3.00 -16.21
C GLU A 36 -0.15 3.46 -15.67
N PRO A 37 -0.55 4.72 -15.94
CA PRO A 37 -1.92 5.13 -15.73
C PRO A 37 -2.84 4.27 -16.61
N GLN A 38 -3.88 3.69 -16.00
CA GLN A 38 -4.80 2.79 -16.70
C GLN A 38 -5.54 3.47 -17.86
N ASP A 39 -5.64 4.80 -17.83
CA ASP A 39 -6.35 5.59 -18.82
C ASP A 39 -5.40 6.13 -19.89
N SER A 40 -5.65 5.76 -21.14
CA SER A 40 -4.91 6.25 -22.30
C SER A 40 -5.31 7.67 -22.73
N GLU A 41 -6.45 8.18 -22.25
CA GLU A 41 -7.01 9.47 -22.66
C GLU A 41 -6.87 10.53 -21.57
N ILE A 42 -6.46 11.73 -21.98
CA ILE A 42 -6.32 12.87 -21.07
C ILE A 42 -7.72 13.45 -20.78
N PRO A 43 -8.15 13.49 -19.51
CA PRO A 43 -9.47 14.02 -19.16
C PRO A 43 -9.56 15.53 -19.41
N LYS A 44 -10.74 15.98 -19.85
CA LYS A 44 -11.03 17.40 -20.17
C LYS A 44 -11.16 18.29 -18.93
N ILE A 45 -11.59 17.71 -17.81
CA ILE A 45 -11.76 18.37 -16.51
C ILE A 45 -11.18 17.42 -15.46
N THR A 46 -10.36 17.94 -14.55
CA THR A 46 -9.76 17.19 -13.45
C THR A 46 -10.07 17.87 -12.12
N GLU A 47 -10.37 17.07 -11.11
CA GLU A 47 -10.47 17.53 -9.72
C GLU A 47 -9.15 17.19 -9.01
N ILE A 48 -8.66 18.11 -8.18
CA ILE A 48 -7.46 17.91 -7.38
C ILE A 48 -7.92 17.70 -5.94
N ASP A 49 -7.57 16.54 -5.37
CA ASP A 49 -7.78 16.23 -3.96
C ASP A 49 -6.42 16.13 -3.24
N GLU A 50 -6.39 16.52 -1.96
CA GLU A 50 -5.18 16.54 -1.15
C GLU A 50 -5.29 15.56 0.03
N LEU A 51 -4.41 14.56 0.04
CA LEU A 51 -4.26 13.62 1.15
C LEU A 51 -2.86 13.76 1.77
N GLN A 52 -2.81 13.75 3.10
CA GLN A 52 -1.56 13.82 3.86
C GLN A 52 -1.30 12.50 4.55
N THR A 53 -0.08 11.97 4.39
CA THR A 53 0.40 10.79 5.11
C THR A 53 1.71 11.12 5.80
N PHE A 54 1.82 10.76 7.09
CA PHE A 54 3.05 10.96 7.86
C PHE A 54 3.94 9.71 7.75
N VAL A 55 5.07 9.85 7.08
CA VAL A 55 6.06 8.77 6.96
C VAL A 55 7.26 9.09 7.87
N GLY A 56 7.54 8.20 8.82
CA GLY A 56 8.71 8.33 9.67
C GLY A 56 9.99 7.96 8.90
N ASN A 57 10.93 8.90 8.76
CA ASN A 57 12.27 8.62 8.25
C ASN A 57 13.26 8.49 9.42
N LYS A 58 13.70 7.25 9.71
CA LYS A 58 14.67 7.00 10.78
C LYS A 58 16.08 7.32 10.28
N LYS A 59 16.71 8.35 10.84
CA LYS A 59 18.12 8.65 10.58
C LYS A 59 19.00 7.51 11.11
N ASN A 60 19.67 6.77 10.23
CA ASN A 60 20.78 5.90 10.63
C ASN A 60 21.94 6.81 11.05
N LYS A 61 22.30 6.80 12.34
CA LYS A 61 23.61 7.27 12.77
C LYS A 61 24.59 6.15 12.44
N LEU A 62 25.32 6.30 11.33
CA LEU A 62 26.57 5.58 11.10
C LEU A 62 27.62 6.10 12.09
#